data_AF-A0AAD0TCP6-F1
#
_entry.id   AF-A0AAD0TCP6-F1
#
_cell.length_a   1.000
_cell.length_b   1.000
_cell.length_c   1.000
_cell.angle_alpha   90.00
_cell.angle_beta   90.00
_cell.angle_gamma   90.00
#
_symmetry.space_group_name_H-M   'P 1'
#
loop_
_entity.id
_entity.type
_entity.pdbx_description
1 polymer ?
#
loop_
_entity_poly.entity_id
_entity_poly.type
_entity_poly.pdbx_seq_one_letter_code
_entity_poly.pdbx_strand_id
1 'polypeptide(L)'
;MPSCCLFLVGLDWLQFIGLQQRRWGVMKCFICGSEASQGASTGDYEWLACPACGEYKVTRSALELLSKNGWSFNVDESRRWIASYQGTGEIAVITADRAARLI
;
A
#
# COMPACT_ATOMS: atom_id res chain seq x y z
N MET A 1 17.49 32.83 -12.30
CA MET A 1 18.67 32.62 -11.44
C MET A 1 18.44 33.40 -10.16
N PRO A 2 18.19 32.70 -9.04
CA PRO A 2 19.23 32.36 -8.05
C PRO A 2 19.26 30.83 -7.82
N SER A 3 20.38 30.13 -7.68
CA SER A 3 21.49 30.25 -6.71
C SER A 3 21.04 30.07 -5.25
N CYS A 4 20.86 28.81 -4.82
CA CYS A 4 21.16 28.40 -3.45
C CYS A 4 21.31 26.87 -3.34
N CYS A 5 22.45 26.48 -2.76
CA CYS A 5 22.68 25.27 -1.99
C CYS A 5 22.80 23.92 -2.74
N LEU A 6 24.04 23.66 -3.18
CA LEU A 6 24.74 22.43 -2.81
C LEU A 6 24.40 22.04 -1.36
N PHE A 7 23.84 20.84 -1.14
CA PHE A 7 24.12 20.04 0.04
C PHE A 7 23.86 18.57 -0.25
N LEU A 8 24.94 17.86 -0.59
CA LEU A 8 25.08 16.42 -0.40
C LEU A 8 25.27 16.18 1.10
N VAL A 9 24.21 15.79 1.82
CA VAL A 9 24.29 15.22 3.16
C VAL A 9 23.12 14.26 3.35
N GLY A 10 23.46 13.04 3.78
CA GLY A 10 22.68 12.24 4.73
C GLY A 10 21.24 11.93 4.37
N LEU A 11 20.97 10.65 4.13
CA LEU A 11 19.63 10.06 4.15
C LEU A 11 18.90 10.45 5.45
N ASP A 12 18.13 11.53 5.44
CA ASP A 12 17.01 11.70 6.38
C ASP A 12 15.77 11.12 5.72
N TRP A 13 15.66 9.80 5.83
CA TRP A 13 14.53 9.02 5.34
C TRP A 13 13.19 9.57 5.91
N LEU A 14 13.20 10.21 7.08
CA LEU A 14 12.02 10.68 7.79
C LEU A 14 11.50 12.05 7.31
N GLN A 15 12.36 12.96 6.82
CA GLN A 15 11.93 14.27 6.31
C GLN A 15 11.30 14.20 4.91
N PHE A 16 11.68 13.21 4.08
CA PHE A 16 11.01 12.94 2.81
C PHE A 16 9.60 12.36 3.02
N ILE A 17 9.40 11.59 4.09
CA ILE A 17 8.08 11.06 4.49
C ILE A 17 7.21 12.19 5.07
N GLY A 18 7.79 13.16 5.77
CA GLY A 18 7.06 14.28 6.41
C GLY A 18 6.42 15.30 5.46
N LEU A 19 6.99 15.56 4.27
CA LEU A 19 6.38 16.42 3.23
C LEU A 19 5.45 15.65 2.27
N GLN A 20 5.58 14.32 2.17
CA GLN A 20 4.65 13.45 1.43
C GLN A 20 3.29 13.30 2.14
N GLN A 21 3.21 13.58 3.43
CA GLN A 21 2.04 13.32 4.27
C GLN A 21 0.80 14.20 3.98
N ARG A 22 0.89 15.20 3.08
CA ARG A 22 -0.26 15.99 2.59
C ARG A 22 -0.95 15.42 1.35
N ARG A 23 -0.58 14.21 0.90
CA ARG A 23 -1.22 13.51 -0.23
C ARG A 23 -1.45 12.03 0.08
N TRP A 24 -1.75 11.68 1.32
CA TRP A 24 -2.35 10.38 1.62
C TRP A 24 -3.86 10.58 1.69
N GLY A 25 -4.57 10.07 0.68
CA GLY A 25 -6.02 10.03 0.70
C GLY A 25 -6.47 9.02 1.75
N VAL A 26 -7.43 9.39 2.59
CA VAL A 26 -8.13 8.42 3.43
C VAL A 26 -9.03 7.63 2.50
N MET A 27 -8.71 6.36 2.31
CA MET A 27 -9.50 5.43 1.52
C MET A 27 -9.99 4.29 2.41
N LYS A 28 -10.94 3.50 1.91
CA LYS A 28 -11.32 2.27 2.61
C LYS A 28 -10.35 1.17 2.22
N CYS A 29 -9.88 0.42 3.22
CA CYS A 29 -9.13 -0.80 3.02
C CYS A 29 -9.96 -1.79 2.21
N PHE A 30 -9.41 -2.30 1.12
CA PHE A 30 -10.11 -3.30 0.30
C PHE A 30 -10.32 -4.64 1.00
N ILE A 31 -9.56 -4.91 2.07
CA ILE A 31 -9.63 -6.17 2.83
C ILE A 31 -10.73 -6.07 3.89
N CYS A 32 -10.63 -5.13 4.82
CA CYS A 32 -11.53 -5.04 5.97
C CYS A 32 -12.56 -3.91 5.90
N GLY A 33 -12.52 -3.05 4.87
CA GLY A 33 -13.41 -1.89 4.73
C GLY A 33 -13.13 -0.74 5.71
N SER A 34 -12.17 -0.89 6.62
CA SER A 34 -11.77 0.15 7.58
C SER A 34 -11.02 1.30 6.91
N GLU A 35 -10.90 2.44 7.56
CA GLU A 35 -10.08 3.54 7.06
C GLU A 35 -8.61 3.11 6.93
N ALA A 36 -8.06 3.37 5.75
CA ALA A 36 -6.68 3.09 5.38
C ALA A 36 -6.08 4.30 4.69
N SER A 37 -4.78 4.50 4.89
CA SER A 37 -4.03 5.54 4.22
C SER A 37 -3.59 5.03 2.85
N GLN A 38 -4.01 5.70 1.79
CA GLN A 38 -3.49 5.45 0.46
C GLN A 38 -2.14 6.14 0.31
N GLY A 39 -1.09 5.35 0.06
CA GLY A 39 0.24 5.85 -0.27
C GLY A 39 0.33 6.33 -1.71
N ALA A 40 1.56 6.67 -2.13
CA ALA A 40 1.82 7.02 -3.52
C ALA A 40 1.69 5.80 -4.44
N SER A 41 0.69 5.80 -5.32
CA SER A 41 0.56 4.79 -6.36
C SER A 41 1.78 4.87 -7.29
N THR A 42 2.53 3.78 -7.37
CA THR A 42 3.75 3.68 -8.19
C THR A 42 3.44 2.78 -9.38
N GLY A 43 3.22 3.37 -10.55
CA GLY A 43 2.79 2.65 -11.76
C GLY A 43 1.40 2.05 -11.59
N ASP A 44 1.29 0.73 -11.79
CA ASP A 44 0.02 -0.03 -11.71
C ASP A 44 -0.30 -0.56 -10.31
N TYR A 45 0.52 -0.20 -9.33
CA TYR A 45 0.36 -0.61 -7.93
C TYR A 45 -0.15 0.56 -7.09
N GLU A 46 -1.17 0.29 -6.31
CA GLU A 46 -1.67 1.18 -5.27
C GLU A 46 -1.13 0.72 -3.93
N TRP A 47 -0.45 1.63 -3.22
CA TRP A 47 0.01 1.35 -1.87
C TRP A 47 -1.10 1.70 -0.89
N LEU A 48 -1.46 0.77 -0.02
CA LEU A 48 -2.33 1.00 1.13
C LEU A 48 -1.63 0.65 2.43
N ALA A 49 -1.75 1.54 3.41
CA ALA A 49 -1.36 1.30 4.79
C ALA A 49 -2.62 1.29 5.67
N CYS A 50 -3.04 0.11 6.10
CA CYS A 50 -4.14 -0.05 7.02
C CYS A 50 -3.59 -0.34 8.43
N PRO A 51 -4.01 0.40 9.48
CA PRO A 51 -3.56 0.12 10.84
C PRO A 51 -4.03 -1.26 11.35
N ALA A 52 -5.11 -1.81 10.79
CA ALA A 52 -5.62 -3.13 11.17
C ALA A 52 -4.99 -4.27 10.35
N CYS A 53 -4.93 -4.14 9.02
CA CYS A 53 -4.43 -5.21 8.13
C CYS A 53 -2.92 -5.16 7.91
N GLY A 54 -2.28 -4.02 8.15
CA GLY A 54 -0.89 -3.75 7.82
C GLY A 54 -0.73 -3.00 6.50
N GLU A 55 0.52 -2.93 6.05
CA GLU A 55 0.92 -2.24 4.84
C GLU A 55 1.03 -3.23 3.67
N TYR A 56 0.40 -2.89 2.55
CA TYR A 56 0.40 -3.73 1.35
C TYR A 56 0.27 -2.89 0.08
N LYS A 57 0.66 -3.49 -1.04
CA LYS A 57 0.45 -2.95 -2.38
C LYS A 57 -0.56 -3.81 -3.10
N VAL A 58 -1.46 -3.22 -3.86
CA VAL A 58 -2.44 -3.95 -4.67
C VAL A 58 -2.37 -3.48 -6.11
N THR A 59 -2.40 -4.40 -7.08
CA THR A 59 -2.48 -4.00 -8.49
C THR A 59 -3.88 -3.51 -8.83
N ARG A 60 -3.97 -2.51 -9.72
CA ARG A 60 -5.27 -2.07 -10.26
C ARG A 60 -6.06 -3.24 -10.87
N SER A 61 -5.38 -4.16 -11.55
CA SER A 61 -6.00 -5.38 -12.11
C SER A 61 -6.59 -6.31 -11.05
N ALA A 62 -6.01 -6.39 -9.84
CA ALA A 62 -6.60 -7.15 -8.75
C ALA A 62 -7.90 -6.50 -8.26
N LEU A 63 -7.91 -5.17 -8.12
CA LEU A 63 -9.11 -4.41 -7.76
C LEU A 63 -10.21 -4.55 -8.81
N GLU A 64 -9.86 -4.45 -10.09
CA GLU A 64 -10.80 -4.67 -11.19
C GLU A 64 -11.36 -6.09 -11.19
N LEU A 65 -10.54 -7.11 -10.94
CA LEU A 65 -10.98 -8.51 -10.87
C LEU A 65 -11.97 -8.74 -9.73
N LEU A 66 -11.71 -8.16 -8.56
CA LEU A 66 -12.61 -8.25 -7.40
C LEU A 66 -13.91 -7.50 -7.65
N SER A 67 -13.83 -6.27 -8.18
CA SER A 67 -15.01 -5.48 -8.53
C SER A 67 -15.85 -6.16 -9.61
N LYS A 68 -15.20 -6.82 -10.58
CA LYS A 68 -15.87 -7.51 -11.68
C LYS A 68 -16.56 -8.79 -11.20
N ASN A 69 -15.95 -9.52 -10.29
CA ASN A 69 -16.49 -10.78 -9.77
C ASN A 69 -17.35 -10.60 -8.50
N GLY A 70 -17.41 -9.40 -7.93
CA GLY A 70 -18.05 -9.14 -6.63
C GLY A 70 -17.37 -9.88 -5.48
N TRP A 71 -16.08 -10.18 -5.61
CA TRP A 71 -15.32 -10.94 -4.63
C TRP A 71 -14.78 -10.04 -3.53
N SER A 72 -14.80 -10.55 -2.30
CA SER A 72 -14.25 -9.87 -1.13
C SER A 72 -13.06 -10.66 -0.62
N PHE A 73 -12.01 -9.96 -0.21
CA PHE A 73 -10.85 -10.63 0.37
C PHE A 73 -11.22 -11.23 1.72
N ASN A 74 -10.79 -12.47 1.96
CA ASN A 74 -10.82 -13.04 3.29
C ASN A 74 -9.84 -12.27 4.18
N VAL A 75 -10.39 -11.58 5.18
CA VAL A 75 -9.64 -10.68 6.08
C VAL A 75 -8.56 -11.42 6.84
N ASP A 76 -8.86 -12.61 7.35
CA ASP A 76 -7.94 -13.39 8.17
C ASP A 76 -6.78 -13.97 7.35
N GLU A 77 -7.06 -14.52 6.17
CA GLU A 77 -6.03 -15.00 5.25
C GLU A 77 -5.16 -13.86 4.74
N SER A 78 -5.76 -12.74 4.34
CA SER A 78 -5.03 -11.57 3.84
C SER A 78 -4.15 -10.97 4.93
N ARG A 79 -4.64 -10.87 6.17
CA ARG A 79 -3.85 -10.39 7.31
C ARG A 79 -2.70 -11.35 7.64
N ARG A 80 -2.95 -12.67 7.68
CA ARG A 80 -1.89 -13.66 7.88
C ARG A 80 -0.82 -13.58 6.80
N TRP A 81 -1.24 -13.36 5.57
CA TRP A 81 -0.32 -13.14 4.45
C TRP A 81 0.48 -11.85 4.61
N ILE A 82 -0.14 -10.70 4.87
CA ILE A 82 0.60 -9.44 5.08
C ILE A 82 1.57 -9.57 6.25
N ALA A 83 1.13 -10.20 7.35
CA ALA A 83 1.95 -10.46 8.52
C ALA A 83 3.17 -11.35 8.19
N SER A 84 3.10 -12.25 7.19
CA SER A 84 4.26 -13.05 6.79
C SER A 84 5.36 -12.24 6.11
N TYR A 85 5.05 -11.04 5.62
CA TYR A 85 6.02 -10.09 5.08
C TYR A 85 6.51 -9.08 6.14
N GLN A 86 5.78 -8.92 7.24
CA GLN A 86 6.21 -8.10 8.37
C GLN A 86 7.41 -8.77 9.07
N GLY A 87 8.61 -8.31 8.72
CA GLY A 87 9.88 -8.84 9.23
C GLY A 87 10.87 -9.25 8.15
N THR A 88 10.42 -9.41 6.89
CA THR A 88 11.32 -9.72 5.76
C THR A 88 11.90 -8.46 5.11
N GLY A 89 11.34 -7.28 5.42
CA GLY A 89 11.71 -6.00 4.79
C GLY A 89 11.10 -5.83 3.39
N GLU A 90 10.30 -6.79 2.93
CA GLU A 90 9.56 -6.73 1.68
C GLU A 90 8.12 -6.29 1.92
N ILE A 91 7.55 -5.49 1.00
CA ILE A 91 6.16 -5.06 1.10
C ILE A 91 5.28 -6.11 0.41
N ALA A 92 4.26 -6.61 1.10
CA ALA A 92 3.32 -7.56 0.55
C ALA A 92 2.62 -6.99 -0.70
N VAL A 93 2.72 -7.68 -1.83
CA VAL A 93 2.07 -7.27 -3.10
C VAL A 93 0.94 -8.24 -3.43
N ILE A 94 -0.27 -7.70 -3.51
CA ILE A 94 -1.49 -8.40 -3.91
C ILE A 94 -1.69 -8.17 -5.41
N THR A 95 -1.30 -9.16 -6.21
CA THR A 95 -1.57 -9.21 -7.65
C THR A 95 -2.91 -9.89 -7.92
N ALA A 96 -3.40 -9.84 -9.16
CA ALA A 96 -4.67 -10.48 -9.54
C ALA A 96 -4.68 -12.01 -9.28
N ASP A 97 -3.58 -12.70 -9.60
CA ASP A 97 -3.41 -14.14 -9.28
C ASP A 97 -3.46 -14.39 -7.77
N ARG A 98 -2.78 -13.54 -6.98
CA ARG A 98 -2.79 -13.67 -5.53
C ARG A 98 -4.17 -13.36 -4.95
N ALA A 99 -4.88 -12.37 -5.48
CA ALA A 99 -6.23 -12.03 -5.05
C ALA A 99 -7.21 -13.18 -5.25
N ALA A 100 -7.08 -13.92 -6.37
CA ALA A 100 -7.87 -15.13 -6.62
C ALA A 100 -7.58 -16.29 -5.63
N ARG A 101 -6.48 -16.23 -4.86
CA ARG A 101 -6.16 -17.21 -3.81
C ARG A 101 -6.52 -16.75 -2.40
N LEU A 102 -6.96 -15.50 -2.24
CA LEU A 102 -7.28 -14.87 -0.96
C LEU A 102 -8.79 -14.61 -0.79
N ILE A 103 -9.61 -15.24 -1.62
CA ILE A 103 -11.09 -15.25 -1.60
C ILE A 103 -11.60 -16.53 -0.94
#